data_AF-A0A2M8G6P7-F1
#
_entry.id   AF-A0A2M8G6P7-F1
#
_cell.length_a   1.000
_cell.length_b   1.000
_cell.length_c   1.000
_cell.angle_alpha   90.00
_cell.angle_beta   90.00
_cell.angle_gamma   90.00
#
_symmetry.space_group_name_H-M   'P 1'
#
loop_
_entity.id
_entity.type
_entity.pdbx_description
1 polymer ?
#
loop_
_entity_poly.entity_id
_entity_poly.type
_entity_poly.pdbx_seq_one_letter_code
_entity_poly.pdbx_strand_id
1 'polypeptide(L)'
;MKIGIDARFWGPKGTGIGRFTKNLVLELEKIDRENEYVVFLRKENSHLYEPANPRFRKVIIDTHPYSLCSQVFDWLKIKKLRLDLVHFTHFSYPIFYPGKFVISIHDLIKTQFQE
;
A
#
# COMPACT_ATOMS: atom_id res chain seq x y z
N MET A 1 -12.69 11.42 -2.25
CA MET A 1 -11.43 11.32 -3.04
C MET A 1 -11.13 9.85 -3.30
N LYS A 2 -10.26 9.55 -4.26
CA LYS A 2 -9.80 8.19 -4.58
C LYS A 2 -8.37 7.97 -4.09
N ILE A 3 -8.22 7.15 -3.06
CA ILE A 3 -6.98 6.99 -2.29
C ILE A 3 -6.40 5.58 -2.53
N GLY A 4 -5.12 5.51 -2.88
CA GLY A 4 -4.38 4.26 -2.92
C GLY A 4 -3.73 3.96 -1.57
N ILE A 5 -3.78 2.72 -1.10
CA ILE A 5 -3.04 2.28 0.10
C ILE A 5 -2.10 1.16 -0.31
N ASP A 6 -0.81 1.34 -0.06
CA ASP A 6 0.19 0.31 -0.32
C ASP A 6 0.20 -0.73 0.79
N ALA A 7 -0.52 -1.82 0.56
CA ALA A 7 -0.63 -2.95 1.47
C ALA A 7 0.18 -4.16 0.97
N ARG A 8 1.27 -3.96 0.22
CA ARG A 8 2.05 -5.10 -0.32
C ARG A 8 2.68 -5.98 0.76
N PHE A 9 2.87 -5.46 1.98
CA PHE A 9 3.26 -6.23 3.18
C PHE A 9 2.05 -6.78 3.97
N TRP A 10 0.85 -6.84 3.40
CA TRP A 10 -0.31 -7.37 4.11
C TRP A 10 -0.11 -8.83 4.53
N GLY A 11 -0.50 -9.15 5.77
CA GLY A 11 -0.50 -10.50 6.31
C GLY A 11 0.70 -10.84 7.20
N PRO A 12 0.79 -12.09 7.66
CA PRO A 12 1.73 -12.52 8.70
C PRO A 12 3.20 -12.30 8.33
N LYS A 13 3.53 -12.45 7.04
CA LYS A 13 4.89 -12.26 6.50
C LYS A 13 5.36 -10.81 6.54
N GLY A 14 4.44 -9.84 6.59
CA GLY A 14 4.79 -8.42 6.60
C GLY A 14 5.07 -7.84 7.97
N THR A 15 5.08 -8.66 9.03
CA THR A 15 5.48 -8.27 10.39
C THR A 15 4.71 -7.04 10.91
N GLY A 16 5.38 -6.10 11.58
CA GLY A 16 4.78 -4.91 12.18
C GLY A 16 4.11 -3.98 11.14
N ILE A 17 4.78 -3.73 10.02
CA ILE A 17 4.25 -2.91 8.91
C ILE A 17 2.95 -3.51 8.36
N GLY A 18 2.95 -4.84 8.15
CA GLY A 18 1.78 -5.57 7.68
C GLY A 18 0.60 -5.50 8.65
N ARG A 19 0.87 -5.65 9.96
CA ARG A 19 -0.16 -5.54 11.01
C ARG A 19 -0.74 -4.13 11.10
N PHE A 20 0.11 -3.11 11.05
CA PHE A 20 -0.31 -1.71 11.02
C PHE A 20 -1.23 -1.44 9.83
N THR A 21 -0.76 -1.78 8.62
CA THR A 21 -1.51 -1.53 7.39
C THR A 21 -2.84 -2.29 7.37
N LYS A 22 -2.84 -3.53 7.87
CA LYS A 22 -4.07 -4.33 8.02
C LYS A 22 -5.10 -3.63 8.88
N ASN A 23 -4.73 -3.23 10.08
CA ASN A 23 -5.67 -2.59 11.00
C ASN A 23 -6.11 -1.21 10.46
N LEU A 24 -5.20 -0.46 9.84
CA LEU A 24 -5.54 0.82 9.22
C LEU A 24 -6.65 0.67 8.17
N VAL A 25 -6.51 -0.25 7.22
CA VAL A 25 -7.52 -0.48 6.18
C VAL A 25 -8.83 -0.97 6.79
N LEU A 26 -8.79 -1.94 7.71
CA LEU A 26 -10.00 -2.50 8.31
C LEU A 26 -10.78 -1.49 9.15
N GLU A 27 -10.10 -0.58 9.85
CA GLU A 27 -10.79 0.48 10.59
C GLU A 27 -11.30 1.60 9.68
N LEU A 28 -10.52 2.01 8.66
CA LEU A 28 -10.98 2.96 7.64
C LEU A 28 -12.25 2.46 6.95
N GLU A 29 -12.32 1.16 6.68
CA GLU A 29 -13.47 0.53 6.04
C GLU A 29 -14.77 0.64 6.85
N LYS A 30 -14.66 0.77 8.18
CA LYS A 30 -15.79 0.96 9.10
C LYS A 30 -16.19 2.42 9.26
N ILE A 31 -15.21 3.33 9.31
CA ILE A 31 -15.43 4.72 9.71
C ILE A 31 -15.60 5.68 8.53
N ASP A 32 -14.92 5.44 7.40
CA ASP A 32 -14.95 6.35 6.25
C ASP A 32 -16.09 5.98 5.29
N ARG A 33 -16.93 6.97 4.99
CA ARG A 33 -18.09 6.83 4.09
C ARG A 33 -18.04 7.73 2.87
N GLU A 34 -17.00 8.55 2.75
CA GLU A 34 -16.87 9.57 1.70
C GLU A 34 -15.84 9.18 0.64
N ASN A 35 -14.72 8.58 1.06
CA ASN A 35 -13.62 8.27 0.16
C ASN A 35 -13.72 6.87 -0.48
N GLU A 36 -13.10 6.73 -1.64
CA GLU A 36 -12.89 5.46 -2.33
C GLU A 36 -11.44 5.00 -2.11
N TYR A 37 -11.27 3.72 -1.83
CA TYR A 37 -9.97 3.15 -1.46
C TYR A 37 -9.55 2.05 -2.42
N VAL A 38 -8.29 2.09 -2.83
CA VAL A 38 -7.65 1.09 -3.67
C VAL A 38 -6.48 0.47 -2.91
N VAL A 39 -6.65 -0.76 -2.45
CA VAL A 39 -5.67 -1.46 -1.61
C VAL A 39 -4.75 -2.29 -2.51
N PHE A 40 -3.46 -1.98 -2.52
CA PHE A 40 -2.47 -2.69 -3.32
C PHE A 40 -1.98 -3.94 -2.57
N LEU A 41 -2.17 -5.10 -3.17
CA LEU A 41 -1.76 -6.39 -2.59
C LEU A 41 -0.83 -7.14 -3.54
N ARG A 42 -0.06 -8.08 -3.01
CA ARG A 42 0.69 -9.05 -3.81
C ARG A 42 -0.18 -10.29 -4.07
N LYS A 43 0.15 -11.07 -5.09
CA LYS A 43 -0.63 -12.29 -5.40
C LYS A 43 -0.65 -13.27 -4.23
N GLU A 44 0.44 -13.33 -3.48
CA GLU A 44 0.58 -14.20 -2.30
C GLU A 44 -0.29 -13.82 -1.10
N ASN A 45 -0.76 -12.57 -1.00
CA ASN A 45 -1.56 -12.11 0.15
C ASN A 45 -2.94 -11.56 -0.25
N SER A 46 -3.27 -11.52 -1.54
CA SER A 46 -4.55 -11.01 -2.03
C SER A 46 -5.77 -11.79 -1.54
N HIS A 47 -5.59 -13.06 -1.15
CA HIS A 47 -6.62 -13.92 -0.59
C HIS A 47 -6.91 -13.63 0.89
N LEU A 48 -6.03 -12.88 1.58
CA LEU A 48 -6.17 -12.53 2.99
C LEU A 48 -7.01 -11.27 3.22
N TYR A 49 -7.48 -10.63 2.15
CA TYR A 49 -8.31 -9.43 2.21
C TYR A 49 -9.42 -9.52 1.17
N GLU A 50 -10.65 -9.49 1.66
CA GLU A 50 -11.84 -9.29 0.87
C GLU A 50 -12.53 -8.02 1.40
N PRO A 51 -12.66 -6.97 0.57
CA PRO A 51 -13.42 -5.78 0.95
C PRO A 51 -14.87 -6.15 1.25
N ALA A 52 -15.36 -5.72 2.42
CA ALA A 52 -16.77 -5.78 2.81
C ALA A 52 -17.52 -4.50 2.37
N ASN A 53 -16.82 -3.38 2.22
CA ASN A 53 -17.36 -2.09 1.82
C ASN A 53 -17.19 -1.89 0.30
N PRO A 54 -18.24 -1.52 -0.44
CA PRO A 54 -18.17 -1.32 -1.90
C PRO A 54 -17.24 -0.18 -2.33
N ARG A 55 -16.87 0.74 -1.42
CA ARG A 55 -15.90 1.81 -1.67
C ARG A 55 -14.45 1.34 -1.61
N PHE A 56 -14.22 0.12 -1.13
CA PHE A 56 -12.90 -0.50 -1.06
C PHE A 56 -12.75 -1.53 -2.16
N ARG A 57 -11.65 -1.45 -2.91
CA ARG A 57 -11.30 -2.45 -3.92
C ARG A 57 -9.84 -2.85 -3.78
N LYS A 58 -9.55 -4.13 -4.00
CA LYS A 58 -8.18 -4.63 -4.05
C LYS A 58 -7.63 -4.63 -5.48
N VAL A 59 -6.35 -4.31 -5.61
CA VAL A 59 -5.61 -4.39 -6.88
C VAL A 59 -4.31 -5.15 -6.64
N ILE A 60 -3.99 -6.07 -7.56
CA ILE A 60 -2.76 -6.86 -7.47
C ILE A 60 -1.61 -6.07 -8.11
N ILE A 61 -0.60 -5.77 -7.30
CA ILE A 61 0.71 -5.26 -7.69
C ILE A 61 1.75 -6.29 -7.22
N ASP A 62 1.98 -7.29 -8.06
CA ASP A 62 2.80 -8.46 -7.71
C ASP A 62 4.31 -8.21 -7.91
N THR A 63 4.80 -7.20 -7.20
CA THR A 63 6.20 -6.79 -7.19
C THR A 63 6.63 -6.57 -5.75
N HIS A 64 7.85 -7.01 -5.42
CA HIS A 64 8.39 -6.72 -4.10
C HIS A 64 8.70 -5.23 -3.98
N PRO A 65 8.27 -4.53 -2.91
CA PRO A 65 8.42 -3.08 -2.81
C PRO A 65 9.87 -2.55 -2.89
N TYR A 66 10.84 -3.35 -2.46
CA TYR A 66 12.27 -3.03 -2.52
C TYR A 66 12.95 -3.45 -3.84
N SER A 67 12.23 -4.08 -4.76
CA SER A 67 12.81 -4.45 -6.07
C SER A 67 13.06 -3.20 -6.91
N LEU A 68 14.17 -3.17 -7.65
CA LEU A 68 14.46 -2.13 -8.65
C LEU A 68 13.32 -2.00 -9.67
N CYS A 69 12.71 -3.13 -10.07
CA CYS A 69 11.56 -3.12 -10.96
C CYS A 69 10.35 -2.40 -10.35
N SER A 70 10.14 -2.52 -9.03
CA SER A 70 9.06 -1.80 -8.34
C SER A 70 9.30 -0.29 -8.39
N GLN A 71 10.53 0.15 -8.13
CA GLN A 71 10.89 1.57 -8.14
C GLN A 71 10.70 2.23 -9.52
N VAL A 72 10.92 1.46 -10.59
CA VAL A 72 10.88 1.96 -11.99
C VAL A 72 9.52 1.78 -12.66
N PHE A 73 8.79 0.69 -12.39
CA PHE A 73 7.61 0.32 -13.20
C PHE A 73 6.27 0.35 -12.46
N ASP A 74 6.24 0.27 -11.12
CA ASP A 74 4.95 0.22 -10.42
C ASP A 74 4.17 1.52 -10.51
N TRP A 75 4.85 2.66 -10.65
CA TRP A 75 4.18 3.94 -10.86
C TRP A 75 3.30 3.94 -12.13
N LEU A 76 3.67 3.20 -13.18
CA LEU A 76 2.87 3.08 -14.41
C LEU A 76 1.53 2.39 -14.13
N LYS A 77 1.54 1.34 -13.30
CA LYS A 77 0.33 0.63 -12.88
C LYS A 77 -0.54 1.53 -12.01
N ILE A 78 0.08 2.21 -11.05
CA ILE A 78 -0.61 3.11 -10.12
C ILE A 78 -1.22 4.31 -10.87
N LYS A 79 -0.52 4.88 -11.85
CA LYS A 79 -1.01 6.01 -12.66
C LYS A 79 -2.29 5.69 -13.42
N LYS A 80 -2.45 4.44 -13.90
CA LYS A 80 -3.68 3.98 -14.57
C LYS A 80 -4.91 4.00 -13.64
N LEU A 81 -4.71 3.95 -12.33
CA LEU A 81 -5.79 3.93 -11.35
C LEU A 81 -6.42 5.30 -11.09
N ARG A 82 -5.79 6.39 -11.59
CA ARG A 82 -6.23 7.80 -11.44
C ARG A 82 -6.55 8.14 -9.99
N LEU A 83 -5.55 8.00 -9.13
CA LEU A 83 -5.66 8.24 -7.69
C LEU A 83 -5.37 9.71 -7.38
N ASP A 84 -6.12 10.28 -6.44
CA ASP A 84 -5.90 11.63 -5.93
C ASP A 84 -4.75 11.67 -4.92
N LEU A 85 -4.56 10.58 -4.19
CA LEU A 85 -3.55 10.42 -3.13
C LEU A 85 -3.11 8.95 -3.04
N VAL A 86 -1.82 8.70 -2.76
CA VAL A 86 -1.32 7.37 -2.40
C VAL A 86 -0.66 7.39 -1.03
N HIS A 87 -1.08 6.48 -0.15
CA HIS A 87 -0.44 6.25 1.14
C HIS A 87 0.48 5.04 1.05
N PHE A 88 1.79 5.31 1.06
CA PHE A 88 2.81 4.28 1.21
C PHE A 88 3.04 4.01 2.70
N THR A 89 2.66 2.83 3.19
CA THR A 89 2.78 2.48 4.61
C THR A 89 4.16 1.94 5.00
N HIS A 90 5.14 2.10 4.12
CA HIS A 90 6.52 1.69 4.35
C HIS A 90 7.45 2.69 3.67
N PHE A 91 8.73 2.65 4.03
CA PHE A 91 9.72 3.64 3.58
C PHE A 91 10.05 3.60 2.08
N SER A 92 9.58 2.58 1.33
CA SER A 92 9.82 2.48 -0.11
C SER A 92 8.62 3.04 -0.87
N TYR A 93 8.90 3.93 -1.81
CA TYR A 93 7.94 4.44 -2.78
C TYR A 93 8.61 4.50 -4.16
N PRO A 94 7.86 4.43 -5.27
CA PRO A 94 8.46 4.56 -6.59
C PRO A 94 9.05 5.96 -6.77
N ILE A 95 10.36 6.05 -7.04
CA ILE A 95 11.10 7.32 -7.14
C ILE A 95 10.46 8.26 -8.17
N PHE A 96 9.91 7.71 -9.24
CA PHE A 96 9.27 8.46 -10.33
C PHE A 96 7.77 8.66 -10.17
N TYR A 97 7.19 8.41 -8.98
CA TYR A 97 5.76 8.63 -8.78
C TYR A 97 5.42 10.13 -8.80
N PRO A 98 4.64 10.62 -9.79
CA PRO A 98 4.42 12.06 -9.97
C PRO A 98 3.18 12.59 -9.22
N GLY A 99 2.45 11.72 -8.51
CA GLY A 99 1.21 12.07 -7.83
C GLY A 99 1.43 12.55 -6.39
N LYS A 100 0.35 13.01 -5.73
CA LYS A 100 0.39 13.32 -4.30
C LYS A 100 0.50 12.01 -3.50
N PHE A 101 1.36 12.00 -2.50
CA PHE A 101 1.51 10.83 -1.64
C PHE A 101 1.81 11.20 -0.19
N VAL A 102 1.53 10.24 0.71
CA VAL A 102 1.92 10.26 2.13
C VAL A 102 2.74 9.01 2.38
N ILE A 103 3.81 9.14 3.17
CA ILE A 103 4.63 8.00 3.60
C ILE A 103 4.53 7.87 5.11
N SER A 104 4.32 6.65 5.59
CA SER A 104 4.52 6.30 7.00
C SER A 104 5.85 5.58 7.16
N ILE A 105 6.76 6.22 7.90
CA ILE A 105 8.04 5.63 8.31
C ILE A 105 7.86 5.15 9.74
N HIS A 106 7.94 3.84 9.94
CA HIS A 106 7.70 3.21 11.25
C HIS A 106 8.90 3.27 12.17
N ASP A 107 10.10 3.11 11.61
CA ASP A 107 11.37 3.17 12.31
C ASP A 107 12.49 3.53 11.32
N LEU A 108 13.67 3.83 11.86
CA LEU A 108 14.91 4.05 11.12
C LEU A 108 15.89 2.88 11.32
N ILE A 109 15.43 1.74 11.82
CA ILE A 109 16.31 0.62 12.19
C ILE A 109 17.04 0.11 10.96
N LYS A 110 16.34 0.01 9.81
CA LYS A 110 16.97 -0.38 8.53
C LYS A 110 18.01 0.59 7.99
N THR A 111 18.01 1.86 8.41
CA THR A 111 19.01 2.84 7.97
C THR A 111 20.18 2.98 8.94
N GLN A 112 19.99 2.64 10.23
CA GLN A 112 21.02 2.77 11.26
C GLN A 112 21.73 1.46 11.64
N PHE A 113 21.10 0.30 11.43
CA PHE A 113 21.66 -1.00 11.78
C PHE A 113 21.49 -1.97 10.60
N GLN A 114 22.52 -2.07 9.76
CA GLN A 114 22.64 -3.10 8.74
C GLN A 114 23.34 -4.31 9.39
N GLU A 115 22.62 -5.43 9.56
CA GLU A 115 23.26 -6.74 9.78
C GLU A 115 23.71 -7.35 8.45
#